data_AF-A0A915IXJ7-F1
#
_entry.id   AF-A0A915IXJ7-F1
#
_cell.length_a   1.000
_cell.length_b   1.000
_cell.length_c   1.000
_cell.angle_alpha   90.00
_cell.angle_beta   90.00
_cell.angle_gamma   90.00
#
_symmetry.space_group_name_H-M   'P 1'
#
loop_
_entity.id
_entity.type
_entity.pdbx_description
1 polymer ?
#
loop_
_entity_poly.entity_id
_entity_poly.type
_entity_poly.pdbx_seq_one_letter_code
_entity_poly.pdbx_strand_id
1 'polypeptide(L)'
;MFTESGFHSDDYWAMGGTQKRIDENEVILDDFGRLRCVANMHESLEWLSKQTKKSLSQMSPSTVVKLKEIPITIINEMTEQQFFTNLHQEMCRNIEALQDTANTCLLMLHLEIRVHCFYYVLNTLHNQFNSSTNLTVDEGILKLNKSLVQFHELCTLNLQKRKVNYIFEGLGHLLSAIFINCCQNMQKLNDQAKKRLASDLFHVQQCLSGLTRNAEPDLDSARQFFALLYKNTPEEILDDIVRKTGPRFKELDYQNLLALFVRSHPIYGNEPGTLEKYSIRLREIMVDTRRLQ
;
A
#
# COMPACT_ATOMS: atom_id res chain seq x y z
N MET A 1 -33.36 -9.24 39.33
CA MET A 1 -32.20 -9.94 39.93
C MET A 1 -31.09 -9.82 38.90
N PHE A 2 -30.23 -8.82 39.10
CA PHE A 2 -29.08 -8.54 38.26
C PHE A 2 -27.98 -9.55 38.59
N THR A 3 -27.34 -10.11 37.58
CA THR A 3 -25.98 -10.64 37.72
C THR A 3 -25.17 -10.10 36.56
N GLU A 4 -24.42 -9.05 36.85
CA GLU A 4 -23.24 -8.61 36.11
C GLU A 4 -22.23 -9.76 36.10
N SER A 5 -21.67 -10.06 34.93
CA SER A 5 -20.36 -10.71 34.86
C SER A 5 -19.71 -10.43 33.51
N GLY A 6 -18.71 -9.55 33.53
CA GLY A 6 -17.61 -9.58 32.59
C GLY A 6 -17.69 -8.66 31.39
N PHE A 7 -17.78 -7.34 31.62
CA PHE A 7 -17.15 -6.39 30.69
C PHE A 7 -15.64 -6.66 30.72
N HIS A 8 -15.12 -7.40 29.73
CA HIS A 8 -13.70 -7.35 29.41
C HIS A 8 -13.48 -6.03 28.67
N SER A 9 -12.83 -5.09 29.37
CA SER A 9 -12.30 -3.86 28.79
C SER A 9 -11.16 -4.23 27.83
N ASP A 10 -11.51 -4.62 26.61
CA ASP A 10 -10.60 -4.51 25.47
C ASP A 10 -10.68 -3.07 24.97
N ASP A 11 -10.00 -2.25 25.76
CA ASP A 11 -9.49 -0.93 25.52
C ASP A 11 -9.35 -0.55 24.02
N TYR A 12 -10.37 0.19 23.60
CA TYR A 12 -10.42 1.06 22.44
C TYR A 12 -9.29 2.11 22.48
N TRP A 13 -8.10 1.83 21.94
CA TRP A 13 -7.04 2.84 21.83
C TRP A 13 -6.54 3.06 20.39
N ALA A 14 -7.23 3.98 19.73
CA ALA A 14 -6.70 5.14 19.00
C ALA A 14 -5.62 4.90 17.91
N MET A 15 -6.08 4.43 16.75
CA MET A 15 -5.75 5.14 15.51
C MET A 15 -6.82 6.22 15.32
N GLY A 16 -6.45 7.38 14.77
CA GLY A 16 -7.44 8.36 14.34
C GLY A 16 -8.48 7.69 13.43
N GLY A 17 -9.75 7.74 13.84
CA GLY A 17 -10.88 7.22 13.08
C GLY A 17 -11.15 5.72 13.30
N THR A 18 -12.43 5.43 13.45
CA THR A 18 -13.12 4.13 13.49
C THR A 18 -12.84 3.26 12.25
N GLN A 19 -11.58 2.86 12.01
CA GLN A 19 -11.26 1.97 10.90
C GLN A 19 -11.45 0.52 11.37
N LYS A 20 -12.47 -0.15 10.83
CA LYS A 20 -12.68 -1.59 10.96
C LYS A 20 -11.34 -2.29 10.69
N ARG A 21 -10.85 -3.15 11.61
CA ARG A 21 -9.68 -3.99 11.33
C ARG A 21 -10.02 -4.80 10.08
N ILE A 22 -9.13 -4.78 9.09
CA ILE A 22 -9.26 -5.63 7.91
C ILE A 22 -9.09 -7.06 8.42
N ASP A 23 -10.14 -7.86 8.31
CA ASP A 23 -10.07 -9.26 8.68
C ASP A 23 -9.25 -10.02 7.61
N GLU A 24 -8.51 -11.05 8.01
CA GLU A 24 -7.67 -11.87 7.11
C GLU A 24 -8.48 -12.37 5.89
N ASN A 25 -9.74 -12.73 6.12
CA ASN A 25 -10.68 -13.22 5.09
C ASN A 25 -11.16 -12.13 4.10
N GLU A 26 -10.92 -10.85 4.38
CA GLU A 26 -11.26 -9.74 3.49
C GLU A 26 -10.15 -9.47 2.45
N VAL A 27 -8.98 -10.11 2.62
CA VAL A 27 -7.83 -9.99 1.70
C VAL A 27 -7.92 -11.08 0.63
N ILE A 28 -8.00 -10.68 -0.64
CA ILE A 28 -8.14 -11.58 -1.79
C ILE A 28 -6.83 -12.32 -2.06
N LEU A 29 -5.70 -11.76 -1.64
CA LEU A 29 -4.36 -12.32 -1.81
C LEU A 29 -4.15 -13.70 -1.19
N ASP A 30 -5.03 -14.15 -0.28
CA ASP A 30 -4.98 -15.50 0.28
C ASP A 30 -5.59 -16.57 -0.66
N ASP A 31 -6.37 -16.16 -1.67
CA ASP A 31 -6.87 -17.03 -2.74
C ASP A 31 -6.22 -16.67 -4.09
N PHE A 32 -5.05 -17.26 -4.34
CA PHE A 32 -4.31 -17.11 -5.60
C PHE A 32 -5.12 -17.55 -6.83
N GLY A 33 -6.14 -18.39 -6.67
CA GLY A 33 -7.07 -18.74 -7.74
C GLY A 33 -7.86 -17.53 -8.22
N ARG A 34 -8.40 -16.74 -7.28
CA ARG A 34 -9.13 -15.49 -7.59
C ARG A 34 -8.23 -14.46 -8.25
N LEU A 35 -7.01 -14.26 -7.75
CA LEU A 35 -6.04 -13.34 -8.35
C LEU A 35 -5.73 -13.70 -9.80
N ARG A 36 -5.55 -14.99 -10.07
CA ARG A 36 -5.33 -15.50 -11.42
C ARG A 36 -6.55 -15.26 -12.32
N CYS A 37 -7.76 -15.47 -11.81
CA CYS A 37 -8.98 -15.15 -12.55
C CYS A 37 -9.06 -13.67 -12.92
N VAL A 38 -8.75 -12.76 -11.99
CA VAL A 38 -8.75 -11.31 -12.26
C VAL A 38 -7.69 -10.93 -13.29
N ALA A 39 -6.47 -11.47 -13.18
CA ALA A 39 -5.41 -11.23 -14.17
C ALA A 39 -5.79 -11.72 -15.57
N ASN A 40 -6.36 -12.92 -15.67
CA ASN A 40 -6.83 -13.48 -16.94
C ASN A 40 -8.01 -12.68 -17.51
N MET A 41 -8.92 -12.23 -16.66
CA MET A 41 -10.05 -11.39 -17.05
C MET A 41 -9.54 -10.06 -17.63
N HIS A 42 -8.54 -9.43 -16.99
CA HIS A 42 -7.91 -8.23 -17.52
C HIS A 42 -7.37 -8.43 -18.95
N GLU A 43 -6.50 -9.42 -19.17
CA GLU A 43 -5.92 -9.66 -20.51
C GLU A 43 -6.98 -10.04 -21.54
N SER A 44 -7.97 -10.86 -21.15
CA SER A 44 -9.04 -11.30 -22.06
C SER A 44 -9.93 -10.15 -22.51
N LEU A 45 -10.34 -9.29 -21.57
CA LEU A 45 -11.18 -8.13 -21.87
C LEU A 45 -10.43 -7.07 -22.67
N GLU A 46 -9.16 -6.81 -22.33
CA GLU A 46 -8.32 -5.87 -23.09
C GLU A 46 -8.05 -6.36 -24.51
N TRP A 47 -7.82 -7.66 -24.69
CA TRP A 47 -7.67 -8.25 -26.02
C TRP A 47 -8.97 -8.17 -26.81
N LEU A 48 -10.10 -8.54 -26.21
CA LEU A 48 -11.41 -8.55 -26.86
C LEU A 48 -11.84 -7.13 -27.26
N SER A 49 -11.65 -6.13 -26.40
CA SER A 49 -11.96 -4.73 -26.70
C SER A 49 -11.15 -4.24 -27.90
N LYS A 50 -9.84 -4.49 -27.92
CA LYS A 50 -8.93 -4.11 -29.02
C LYS A 50 -9.31 -4.80 -30.32
N GLN A 51 -9.58 -6.10 -30.27
CA GLN A 51 -9.91 -6.88 -31.46
C GLN A 51 -11.28 -6.48 -32.02
N THR A 52 -12.29 -6.30 -31.15
CA THR A 52 -13.62 -5.84 -31.56
C THR A 52 -13.56 -4.44 -32.17
N LYS A 53 -12.79 -3.52 -31.55
CA LYS A 53 -12.57 -2.17 -32.09
C LYS A 53 -11.90 -2.20 -33.46
N LYS A 54 -10.89 -3.05 -33.63
CA LYS A 54 -10.20 -3.24 -34.91
C LYS A 54 -11.16 -3.79 -35.95
N SER A 55 -11.92 -4.84 -35.64
CA SER A 55 -12.93 -5.41 -36.53
C SER A 55 -14.00 -4.38 -36.93
N LEU A 56 -14.50 -3.58 -35.99
CA LEU A 56 -15.46 -2.52 -36.26
C LEU A 56 -14.89 -1.44 -37.18
N SER A 57 -13.65 -1.00 -36.95
CA SER A 57 -12.97 -0.01 -37.80
C SER A 57 -12.66 -0.51 -39.22
N GLN A 58 -12.54 -1.83 -39.40
CA GLN A 58 -12.28 -2.48 -40.69
C GLN A 58 -13.56 -2.87 -41.43
N MET A 59 -14.75 -2.70 -40.84
CA MET A 59 -16.00 -2.93 -41.53
C MET A 59 -16.13 -1.96 -42.71
N SER A 60 -16.13 -2.53 -43.92
CA SER A 60 -16.34 -1.74 -45.15
C SER A 60 -17.77 -1.20 -45.22
N PRO A 61 -18.00 -0.08 -45.94
CA PRO A 61 -19.34 0.37 -46.28
C PRO A 61 -20.18 -0.72 -46.97
N SER A 62 -19.53 -1.63 -47.71
CA SER A 62 -20.17 -2.75 -48.40
C SER A 62 -20.74 -3.81 -47.45
N THR A 63 -20.15 -3.98 -46.26
CA THR A 63 -20.67 -4.87 -45.21
C THR A 63 -21.90 -4.26 -44.55
N VAL A 64 -21.92 -2.93 -44.39
CA VAL A 64 -23.10 -2.19 -43.96
C VAL A 64 -24.23 -2.35 -44.99
N VAL A 65 -23.92 -2.31 -46.29
CA VAL A 65 -24.90 -2.57 -47.36
C VAL A 65 -25.46 -4.00 -47.31
N LYS A 66 -24.64 -5.02 -47.08
CA LYS A 66 -25.14 -6.40 -46.92
C LYS A 66 -25.97 -6.61 -45.65
N LEU A 67 -25.68 -5.88 -44.57
CA LEU A 67 -26.52 -5.86 -43.38
C LEU A 67 -27.87 -5.16 -43.62
N LYS A 68 -27.97 -4.23 -44.58
CA LYS A 68 -29.24 -3.61 -45.01
C LYS A 68 -30.17 -4.58 -45.74
N GLU A 69 -29.62 -5.61 -46.40
CA GLU A 69 -30.42 -6.62 -47.10
C GLU A 69 -31.10 -7.61 -46.15
N ILE A 70 -30.74 -7.60 -44.86
CA ILE A 70 -31.45 -8.37 -43.84
C ILE A 70 -32.80 -7.66 -43.61
N PRO A 71 -33.94 -8.31 -43.84
CA PRO A 71 -35.24 -7.69 -43.65
C PRO A 71 -35.48 -7.50 -42.15
N ILE A 72 -35.09 -6.34 -41.62
CA ILE A 72 -35.44 -5.93 -40.27
C ILE A 72 -36.86 -5.39 -40.37
N THR A 73 -37.81 -6.09 -39.77
CA THR A 73 -39.16 -5.55 -39.58
C THR A 73 -39.02 -4.37 -38.61
N ILE A 74 -38.96 -3.14 -39.14
CA ILE A 74 -38.79 -1.95 -38.33
C ILE A 74 -40.12 -1.74 -37.57
N ILE A 75 -40.12 -2.05 -36.27
CA ILE A 75 -41.32 -1.99 -35.41
C ILE A 75 -41.71 -0.54 -35.05
N ASN A 76 -40.85 0.46 -35.31
CA ASN A 76 -41.08 1.88 -35.03
C ASN A 76 -40.65 2.74 -36.23
N GLU A 77 -41.11 3.99 -36.35
CA GLU A 77 -40.80 4.94 -37.44
C GLU A 77 -39.31 5.39 -37.56
N MET A 78 -38.36 4.55 -37.16
CA MET A 78 -36.93 4.81 -37.27
C MET A 78 -36.44 4.49 -38.69
N THR A 79 -35.70 5.42 -39.31
CA THR A 79 -35.07 5.15 -40.61
C THR A 79 -33.93 4.12 -40.46
N GLU A 80 -33.68 3.30 -41.49
CA GLU A 80 -32.58 2.33 -41.50
C GLU A 80 -31.24 2.98 -41.16
N GLN A 81 -31.00 4.18 -41.68
CA GLN A 81 -29.77 4.95 -41.45
C GLN A 81 -29.60 5.29 -39.96
N GLN A 82 -30.68 5.68 -39.28
CA GLN A 82 -30.69 5.91 -37.83
C GLN A 82 -30.47 4.61 -37.03
N PHE A 83 -30.99 3.48 -37.49
CA PHE A 83 -30.75 2.18 -36.86
C PHE A 83 -29.26 1.81 -36.88
N PHE A 84 -28.60 1.92 -38.04
CA PHE A 84 -27.17 1.60 -38.16
C PHE A 84 -26.28 2.55 -37.37
N THR A 85 -26.60 3.85 -37.31
CA THR A 85 -25.86 4.79 -36.47
C THR A 85 -26.02 4.47 -34.99
N ASN A 86 -27.23 4.12 -34.54
CA ASN A 86 -27.49 3.76 -33.15
C ASN A 86 -26.79 2.45 -32.78
N LEU A 87 -26.81 1.44 -33.66
CA LEU A 87 -26.11 0.18 -33.45
C LEU A 87 -24.59 0.38 -33.34
N HIS A 88 -24.01 1.17 -34.24
CA HIS A 88 -22.59 1.49 -34.21
C HIS A 88 -22.20 2.23 -32.92
N GLN A 89 -23.01 3.21 -32.50
CA GLN A 89 -22.79 3.92 -31.24
C GLN A 89 -22.86 2.98 -30.03
N GLU A 90 -23.84 2.08 -29.98
CA GLU A 90 -23.99 1.14 -28.88
C GLU A 90 -22.84 0.11 -28.85
N MET A 91 -22.37 -0.35 -30.01
CA MET A 91 -21.17 -1.18 -30.11
C MET A 91 -19.92 -0.46 -29.59
N CYS A 92 -19.69 0.79 -30.00
CA CYS A 92 -18.58 1.60 -29.47
C CYS A 92 -18.65 1.73 -27.95
N ARG A 93 -19.82 2.05 -27.41
CA ARG A 93 -20.05 2.17 -25.97
C ARG A 93 -19.75 0.87 -25.23
N ASN A 94 -20.18 -0.27 -25.75
CA ASN A 94 -19.90 -1.58 -25.14
C ASN A 94 -18.41 -1.94 -25.19
N ILE A 95 -17.71 -1.59 -26.27
CA ILE A 95 -16.25 -1.78 -26.38
C ILE A 95 -15.52 -0.94 -25.31
N GLU A 96 -15.96 0.30 -25.09
CA GLU A 96 -15.43 1.17 -24.04
C GLU A 96 -15.69 0.56 -22.65
N ALA A 97 -16.90 0.08 -22.38
CA ALA A 97 -17.23 -0.57 -21.12
C ALA A 97 -16.39 -1.83 -20.84
N LEU A 98 -16.08 -2.63 -21.87
CA LEU A 98 -15.15 -3.77 -21.74
C LEU A 98 -13.73 -3.30 -21.38
N GLN A 99 -13.27 -2.22 -22.01
CA GLN A 99 -11.95 -1.64 -21.71
C GLN A 99 -11.89 -1.09 -20.29
N ASP A 100 -12.93 -0.40 -19.84
CA ASP A 100 -13.02 0.13 -18.48
C ASP A 100 -13.00 -1.01 -17.46
N THR A 101 -13.76 -2.09 -17.70
CA THR A 101 -13.74 -3.27 -16.85
C THR A 101 -12.35 -3.91 -16.79
N ALA A 102 -11.65 -4.00 -17.93
CA ALA A 102 -10.27 -4.47 -17.96
C ALA A 102 -9.36 -3.58 -17.10
N ASN A 103 -9.49 -2.26 -17.21
CA ASN A 103 -8.71 -1.31 -16.42
C ASN A 103 -9.01 -1.45 -14.91
N THR A 104 -10.28 -1.66 -14.54
CA THR A 104 -10.69 -1.93 -13.16
C THR A 104 -10.05 -3.20 -12.61
N CYS A 105 -9.99 -4.29 -13.39
CA CYS A 105 -9.30 -5.52 -12.97
C CYS A 105 -7.81 -5.26 -12.66
N LEU A 106 -7.13 -4.48 -13.50
CA LEU A 106 -5.72 -4.15 -13.29
C LEU A 106 -5.53 -3.25 -12.04
N LEU A 107 -6.40 -2.26 -11.86
CA LEU A 107 -6.41 -1.40 -10.67
C LEU A 107 -6.69 -2.23 -9.41
N MET A 108 -7.59 -3.20 -9.48
CA MET A 108 -7.91 -4.09 -8.37
C MET A 108 -6.67 -4.87 -7.92
N LEU A 109 -5.91 -5.47 -8.85
CA LEU A 109 -4.65 -6.15 -8.52
C LEU A 109 -3.62 -5.21 -7.88
N HIS A 110 -3.54 -3.97 -8.38
CA HIS A 110 -2.66 -2.94 -7.84
C HIS A 110 -3.05 -2.47 -6.43
N LEU A 111 -4.35 -2.38 -6.14
CA LEU A 111 -4.84 -2.03 -4.80
C LEU A 111 -4.71 -3.20 -3.83
N GLU A 112 -4.96 -4.43 -4.29
CA GLU A 112 -4.92 -5.64 -3.48
C GLU A 112 -3.55 -5.82 -2.81
N ILE A 113 -2.46 -5.69 -3.58
CA ILE A 113 -1.11 -5.78 -3.02
C ILE A 113 -0.80 -4.68 -1.99
N ARG A 114 -1.39 -3.50 -2.12
CA ARG A 114 -1.21 -2.40 -1.16
C ARG A 114 -1.95 -2.67 0.15
N VAL A 115 -3.19 -3.15 0.04
CA VAL A 115 -4.00 -3.56 1.18
C VAL A 115 -3.31 -4.70 1.93
N HIS A 116 -2.74 -5.66 1.21
CA HIS A 116 -2.01 -6.78 1.80
C HIS A 116 -0.74 -6.33 2.53
N CYS A 117 0.06 -5.45 1.93
CA CYS A 117 1.18 -4.80 2.61
C CYS A 117 0.73 -4.07 3.89
N PHE A 118 -0.38 -3.33 3.82
CA PHE A 118 -0.93 -2.62 4.96
C PHE A 118 -1.34 -3.57 6.09
N TYR A 119 -2.09 -4.62 5.77
CA TYR A 119 -2.55 -5.63 6.72
C TYR A 119 -1.39 -6.29 7.48
N TYR A 120 -0.43 -6.87 6.76
CA TYR A 120 0.67 -7.61 7.38
C TYR A 120 1.61 -6.69 8.18
N VAL A 121 2.01 -5.55 7.63
CA VAL A 121 2.94 -4.65 8.33
C VAL A 121 2.28 -4.03 9.56
N LEU A 122 1.02 -3.59 9.45
CA LEU A 122 0.33 -3.00 10.60
C LEU A 122 0.14 -4.03 11.73
N ASN A 123 -0.29 -5.25 11.41
CA ASN A 123 -0.46 -6.32 12.39
C ASN A 123 0.88 -6.71 13.03
N THR A 124 1.95 -6.81 12.23
CA THR A 124 3.30 -7.07 12.72
C THR A 124 3.71 -6.02 13.75
N LEU A 125 3.64 -4.74 13.38
CA LEU A 125 4.11 -3.64 14.22
C LEU A 125 3.27 -3.48 15.49
N HIS A 126 2.00 -3.87 15.47
CA HIS A 126 1.16 -3.91 16.66
C HIS A 126 1.49 -5.08 17.58
N ASN A 127 1.78 -6.26 17.01
CA ASN A 127 2.03 -7.49 17.76
C ASN A 127 3.48 -7.62 18.28
N GLN A 128 4.41 -6.81 17.76
CA GLN A 128 5.83 -6.77 18.19
C GLN A 128 6.01 -6.60 19.71
N PHE A 129 5.02 -6.06 20.42
CA PHE A 129 5.09 -5.77 21.87
C PHE A 129 4.66 -6.94 22.77
N ASN A 130 4.10 -8.02 22.21
CA ASN A 130 3.53 -9.13 22.98
C ASN A 130 4.30 -10.46 22.84
N SER A 131 5.20 -10.58 21.85
CA SER A 131 5.84 -11.86 21.53
C SER A 131 7.23 -12.01 22.15
N SER A 132 7.33 -12.88 23.15
CA SER A 132 8.59 -13.39 23.73
C SER A 132 9.30 -14.40 22.83
N THR A 133 9.29 -14.19 21.52
CA THR A 133 9.92 -15.09 20.56
C THR A 133 11.36 -14.66 20.33
N ASN A 134 12.32 -15.60 20.26
CA ASN A 134 13.73 -15.31 19.99
C ASN A 134 14.04 -15.05 18.49
N LEU A 135 13.01 -14.83 17.67
CA LEU A 135 13.17 -14.67 16.21
C LEU A 135 13.84 -13.33 15.87
N THR A 136 14.69 -13.33 14.84
CA THR A 136 15.38 -12.13 14.36
C THR A 136 14.51 -11.29 13.43
N VAL A 137 13.47 -11.87 12.85
CA VAL A 137 12.49 -11.27 11.93
C VAL A 137 11.11 -11.71 12.38
N ASP A 138 10.13 -10.82 12.28
CA ASP A 138 8.75 -11.16 12.60
C ASP A 138 8.12 -12.12 11.57
N GLU A 139 7.31 -13.07 12.05
CA GLU A 139 6.65 -14.05 11.20
C GLU A 139 5.68 -13.39 10.21
N GLY A 140 5.03 -12.28 10.60
CA GLY A 140 4.14 -11.53 9.72
C GLY A 140 4.86 -10.97 8.50
N ILE A 141 6.10 -10.50 8.67
CA ILE A 141 6.93 -10.00 7.57
C ILE A 141 7.41 -11.13 6.66
N LEU A 142 7.73 -12.29 7.23
CA LEU A 142 8.10 -13.46 6.44
C LEU A 142 6.93 -13.97 5.59
N LYS A 143 5.71 -13.98 6.16
CA LYS A 143 4.47 -14.31 5.43
C LYS A 143 4.22 -13.31 4.31
N LEU A 144 4.29 -12.00 4.61
CA LEU A 144 4.17 -10.95 3.60
C LEU A 144 5.14 -11.16 2.44
N ASN A 145 6.43 -11.33 2.72
CA ASN A 145 7.44 -11.50 1.68
C ASN A 145 7.17 -12.73 0.82
N LYS A 146 6.75 -13.85 1.42
CA LYS A 146 6.38 -15.06 0.68
C LYS A 146 5.19 -14.79 -0.25
N SER A 147 4.15 -14.14 0.26
CA SER A 147 2.95 -13.80 -0.52
C SER A 147 3.26 -12.81 -1.65
N LEU A 148 4.12 -11.82 -1.42
CA LEU A 148 4.58 -10.87 -2.45
C LEU A 148 5.31 -11.59 -3.60
N VAL A 149 6.19 -12.54 -3.26
CA VAL A 149 6.91 -13.36 -4.25
C VAL A 149 5.93 -14.19 -5.07
N GLN A 150 5.01 -14.90 -4.42
CA GLN A 150 3.99 -15.72 -5.09
C GLN A 150 3.08 -14.87 -6.00
N PHE A 151 2.69 -13.68 -5.53
CA PHE A 151 1.87 -12.77 -6.32
C PHE A 151 2.62 -12.21 -7.53
N HIS A 152 3.90 -11.87 -7.36
CA HIS A 152 4.76 -11.41 -8.44
C HIS A 152 4.92 -12.50 -9.52
N GLU A 153 5.17 -13.75 -9.11
CA GLU A 153 5.26 -14.89 -10.02
C GLU A 153 3.96 -15.08 -10.80
N LEU A 154 2.81 -15.08 -10.11
CA LEU A 154 1.49 -15.18 -10.74
C LEU A 154 1.28 -14.05 -11.77
N CYS A 155 1.55 -12.80 -11.39
CA CYS A 155 1.42 -11.66 -12.30
C CYS A 155 2.34 -11.80 -13.51
N THR A 156 3.59 -12.23 -13.32
CA THR A 156 4.56 -12.41 -14.41
C THR A 156 4.15 -13.50 -15.39
N LEU A 157 3.44 -14.54 -14.92
CA LEU A 157 2.94 -15.62 -15.78
C LEU A 157 1.69 -15.25 -16.58
N ASN A 158 0.87 -14.33 -16.08
CA ASN A 158 -0.44 -14.03 -16.68
C ASN A 158 -0.54 -12.62 -17.27
N LEU A 159 0.39 -11.70 -16.98
CA LEU A 159 0.35 -10.30 -17.42
C LEU A 159 1.63 -9.87 -18.13
N GLN A 160 1.51 -8.85 -18.98
CA GLN A 160 2.68 -8.22 -19.60
C GLN A 160 3.56 -7.48 -18.57
N LYS A 161 4.88 -7.48 -18.77
CA LYS A 161 5.86 -6.86 -17.86
C LYS A 161 5.52 -5.42 -17.44
N ARG A 162 5.01 -4.59 -18.36
CA ARG A 162 4.61 -3.20 -18.05
C ARG A 162 3.50 -3.14 -17.00
N LYS A 163 2.55 -4.07 -17.05
CA LYS A 163 1.42 -4.16 -16.11
C LYS A 163 1.87 -4.68 -14.75
N VAL A 164 2.79 -5.65 -14.74
CA VAL A 164 3.44 -6.11 -13.51
C VAL A 164 4.19 -4.97 -12.83
N ASN A 165 5.00 -4.21 -13.59
CA ASN A 165 5.69 -3.04 -13.05
C ASN A 165 4.69 -2.03 -12.44
N TYR A 166 3.58 -1.74 -13.13
CA TYR A 166 2.54 -0.85 -12.61
C TYR A 166 1.94 -1.36 -11.29
N ILE A 167 1.69 -2.67 -11.15
CA ILE A 167 1.13 -3.25 -9.91
C ILE A 167 2.09 -3.02 -8.73
N PHE A 168 3.39 -3.25 -8.93
CA PHE A 168 4.41 -3.18 -7.88
C PHE A 168 5.03 -1.79 -7.67
N GLU A 169 4.79 -0.85 -8.59
CA GLU A 169 5.28 0.52 -8.50
C GLU A 169 4.82 1.18 -7.20
N GLY A 170 5.70 1.91 -6.52
CA GLY A 170 5.38 2.68 -5.32
C GLY A 170 5.18 1.87 -4.04
N LEU A 171 5.37 0.54 -4.06
CA LEU A 171 5.27 -0.27 -2.84
C LEU A 171 6.34 0.07 -1.80
N GLY A 172 7.58 0.35 -2.22
CA GLY A 172 8.64 0.77 -1.30
C GLY A 172 8.31 2.07 -0.56
N HIS A 173 7.76 3.05 -1.29
CA HIS A 173 7.27 4.29 -0.71
C HIS A 173 6.12 4.06 0.28
N LEU A 174 5.12 3.26 -0.10
CA LEU A 174 4.00 2.89 0.77
C LEU A 174 4.48 2.23 2.06
N LEU A 175 5.34 1.21 1.96
CA LEU A 175 5.86 0.48 3.11
C LEU A 175 6.68 1.40 4.01
N SER A 176 7.56 2.22 3.44
CA SER A 176 8.33 3.24 4.17
C SER A 176 7.40 4.17 4.98
N ALA A 177 6.35 4.69 4.34
CA ALA A 177 5.37 5.54 4.99
C ALA A 177 4.61 4.79 6.11
N ILE A 178 4.21 3.54 5.91
CA ILE A 178 3.54 2.74 6.95
C ILE A 178 4.47 2.57 8.15
N PHE A 179 5.72 2.14 7.94
CA PHE A 179 6.68 1.94 9.02
C PHE A 179 6.90 3.22 9.83
N ILE A 180 7.15 4.36 9.16
CA ILE A 180 7.37 5.65 9.83
C ILE A 180 6.11 6.08 10.60
N ASN A 181 4.93 6.02 10.00
CA ASN A 181 3.68 6.43 10.65
C ASN A 181 3.31 5.53 11.84
N CYS A 182 3.68 4.26 11.82
CA CYS A 182 3.43 3.34 12.94
C CYS A 182 4.21 3.71 14.21
N CYS A 183 5.27 4.54 14.11
CA CYS A 183 6.06 5.01 15.24
C CYS A 183 5.21 5.59 16.38
N GLN A 184 4.12 6.32 16.05
CA GLN A 184 3.23 6.94 17.04
C GLN A 184 2.49 5.91 17.92
N ASN A 185 2.21 4.72 17.37
CA ASN A 185 1.41 3.68 18.03
C ASN A 185 2.25 2.58 18.68
N MET A 186 3.56 2.58 18.44
CA MET A 186 4.48 1.69 19.13
C MET A 186 4.38 1.93 20.64
N GLN A 187 4.74 0.96 21.48
CA GLN A 187 4.81 1.16 22.94
C GLN A 187 6.26 1.44 23.37
N LYS A 188 6.83 0.60 24.24
CA LYS A 188 8.23 0.68 24.66
C LYS A 188 9.06 -0.29 23.81
N LEU A 189 10.14 0.20 23.22
CA LEU A 189 11.08 -0.62 22.47
C LEU A 189 12.26 -1.03 23.35
N ASN A 190 12.43 -2.33 23.55
CA ASN A 190 13.69 -2.88 24.04
C ASN A 190 14.72 -2.97 22.90
N ASP A 191 16.00 -3.22 23.22
CA ASP A 191 17.05 -3.31 22.20
C ASP A 191 16.84 -4.45 21.19
N GLN A 192 16.16 -5.52 21.61
CA GLN A 192 15.79 -6.63 20.73
C GLN A 192 14.72 -6.20 19.72
N ALA A 193 13.72 -5.42 20.13
CA ALA A 193 12.66 -4.88 19.29
C ALA A 193 13.20 -3.85 18.29
N LYS A 194 14.15 -2.99 18.72
CA LYS A 194 14.88 -2.10 17.80
C LYS A 194 15.59 -2.89 16.70
N LYS A 195 16.29 -3.97 17.07
CA LYS A 195 16.98 -4.86 16.12
C LYS A 195 16.01 -5.60 15.21
N ARG A 196 14.90 -6.12 15.75
CA ARG A 196 13.86 -6.80 14.97
C ARG A 196 13.22 -5.83 13.97
N LEU A 197 12.84 -4.63 14.38
CA LEU A 197 12.28 -3.61 13.49
C LEU A 197 13.23 -3.26 12.33
N ALA A 198 14.52 -3.09 12.63
CA ALA A 198 15.54 -2.85 11.60
C ALA A 198 15.70 -4.05 10.66
N SER A 199 15.63 -5.27 11.20
CA SER A 199 15.69 -6.52 10.45
C SER A 199 14.46 -6.69 9.54
N ASP A 200 13.26 -6.47 10.05
CA ASP A 200 11.99 -6.51 9.32
C ASP A 200 12.03 -5.57 8.12
N LEU A 201 12.42 -4.32 8.36
CA LEU A 201 12.54 -3.30 7.32
C LEU A 201 13.57 -3.67 6.25
N PHE A 202 14.70 -4.27 6.65
CA PHE A 202 15.71 -4.77 5.73
C PHE A 202 15.20 -5.93 4.88
N HIS A 203 14.51 -6.91 5.47
CA HIS A 203 13.97 -8.06 4.73
C HIS A 203 12.90 -7.64 3.73
N VAL A 204 12.02 -6.70 4.10
CA VAL A 204 11.04 -6.11 3.17
C VAL A 204 11.75 -5.41 2.01
N GLN A 205 12.78 -4.62 2.30
CA GLN A 205 13.54 -3.94 1.25
C GLN A 205 14.21 -4.93 0.29
N GLN A 206 14.88 -5.97 0.81
CA GLN A 206 15.51 -6.98 -0.02
C GLN A 206 14.50 -7.72 -0.89
N CYS A 207 13.34 -8.06 -0.34
CA CYS A 207 12.25 -8.68 -1.09
C CYS A 207 11.80 -7.78 -2.24
N LEU A 208 11.43 -6.53 -1.97
CA LEU A 208 10.97 -5.61 -3.01
C LEU A 208 12.03 -5.32 -4.06
N SER A 209 13.29 -5.07 -3.64
CA SER A 209 14.39 -4.81 -4.58
C SER A 209 14.62 -6.01 -5.51
N GLY A 210 14.44 -7.24 -5.00
CA GLY A 210 14.52 -8.46 -5.81
C GLY A 210 13.37 -8.59 -6.82
N LEU A 211 12.15 -8.21 -6.43
CA LEU A 211 10.96 -8.27 -7.28
C LEU A 211 10.98 -7.20 -8.37
N THR A 212 11.19 -5.94 -8.00
CA THR A 212 11.15 -4.79 -8.91
C THR A 212 12.44 -4.62 -9.72
N ARG A 213 13.54 -5.22 -9.25
CA ARG A 213 14.92 -5.01 -9.74
C ARG A 213 15.35 -3.55 -9.69
N ASN A 214 14.75 -2.78 -8.78
CA ASN A 214 15.05 -1.37 -8.55
C ASN A 214 15.59 -1.17 -7.13
N ALA A 215 16.32 -0.09 -6.93
CA ALA A 215 16.66 0.37 -5.60
C ALA A 215 15.41 0.95 -4.92
N GLU A 216 15.32 0.77 -3.59
CA GLU A 216 14.20 1.22 -2.78
C GLU A 216 14.66 2.34 -1.82
N PRO A 217 14.87 3.59 -2.32
CA PRO A 217 15.45 4.69 -1.54
C PRO A 217 14.54 5.17 -0.41
N ASP A 218 13.22 5.03 -0.55
CA ASP A 218 12.28 5.35 0.52
C ASP A 218 12.44 4.41 1.72
N LEU A 219 12.69 3.13 1.48
CA LEU A 219 12.97 2.14 2.53
C LEU A 219 14.36 2.33 3.13
N ASP A 220 15.34 2.79 2.35
CA ASP A 220 16.63 3.26 2.89
C ASP A 220 16.43 4.43 3.84
N SER A 221 15.57 5.38 3.46
CA SER A 221 15.24 6.55 4.28
C SER A 221 14.55 6.12 5.58
N ALA A 222 13.58 5.20 5.52
CA ALA A 222 12.97 4.65 6.74
C ALA A 222 13.99 3.95 7.64
N ARG A 223 15.00 3.24 7.10
CA ARG A 223 16.05 2.64 7.94
C ARG A 223 16.89 3.70 8.63
N GLN A 224 17.24 4.78 7.92
CA GLN A 224 17.95 5.91 8.51
C GLN A 224 17.12 6.60 9.60
N PHE A 225 15.80 6.69 9.43
CA PHE A 225 14.88 7.20 10.44
C PHE A 225 14.94 6.37 11.73
N PHE A 226 14.81 5.04 11.64
CA PHE A 226 14.91 4.17 12.82
C PHE A 226 16.33 4.04 13.37
N ALA A 227 17.36 4.31 12.56
CA ALA A 227 18.74 4.36 13.04
C ALA A 227 18.96 5.43 14.13
N LEU A 228 18.14 6.49 14.13
CA LEU A 228 18.16 7.51 15.17
C LEU A 228 17.78 6.97 16.56
N LEU A 229 17.03 5.87 16.65
CA LEU A 229 16.69 5.23 17.94
C LEU A 229 17.88 4.51 18.62
N TYR A 230 18.99 4.36 17.90
CA TYR A 230 20.24 3.79 18.44
C TYR A 230 21.17 4.85 19.05
N LYS A 231 20.79 6.13 19.02
CA LYS A 231 21.51 7.19 19.74
C LYS A 231 21.30 7.05 21.24
N ASN A 232 22.23 7.60 22.03
CA ASN A 232 22.19 7.47 23.49
C ASN A 232 21.37 8.59 24.14
N THR A 233 21.28 9.76 23.50
CA THR A 233 20.58 10.92 24.05
C THR A 233 19.62 11.56 23.04
N PRO A 234 18.53 12.21 23.51
CA PRO A 234 17.67 12.99 22.63
C PRO A 234 18.41 14.16 21.97
N GLU A 235 19.44 14.72 22.64
CA GLU A 235 20.27 15.78 22.09
C GLU A 235 21.10 15.31 20.89
N GLU A 236 21.65 14.10 20.93
CA GLU A 236 22.34 13.51 19.77
C GLU A 236 21.40 13.34 18.56
N ILE A 237 20.12 13.05 18.79
CA ILE A 237 19.12 12.97 17.71
C ILE A 237 18.90 14.35 17.09
N LEU A 238 18.73 15.37 17.93
CA LEU A 238 18.56 16.76 17.48
C LEU A 238 19.81 17.29 16.77
N ASP A 239 21.00 17.00 17.28
CA ASP A 239 22.27 17.38 16.65
C ASP A 239 22.47 16.69 15.29
N ASP A 240 22.03 15.43 15.14
CA ASP A 240 22.10 14.70 13.87
C ASP A 240 21.18 15.35 12.81
N ILE A 241 20.00 15.81 13.22
CA ILE A 241 19.06 16.56 12.37
C ILE A 241 19.66 17.89 11.93
N VAL A 242 20.25 18.65 12.86
CA VAL A 242 20.83 19.99 12.59
C VAL A 242 22.09 19.91 11.75
N ARG A 243 23.02 18.99 12.07
CA ARG A 243 24.41 19.07 11.57
C ARG A 243 24.74 18.11 10.43
N LYS A 244 24.05 16.97 10.34
CA LYS A 244 24.45 15.89 9.42
C LYS A 244 23.43 15.65 8.31
N THR A 245 22.17 15.54 8.68
CA THR A 245 21.18 14.91 7.80
C THR A 245 20.22 15.91 7.17
N GLY A 246 20.02 17.08 7.81
CA GLY A 246 18.96 18.03 7.49
C GLY A 246 17.57 17.47 7.82
N PRO A 247 16.50 18.30 7.76
CA PRO A 247 15.13 17.86 8.00
C PRO A 247 14.63 17.05 6.80
N ARG A 248 14.88 15.74 6.80
CA ARG A 248 14.43 14.80 5.76
C ARG A 248 13.00 14.32 5.97
N PHE A 249 12.52 14.33 7.20
CA PHE A 249 11.19 13.86 7.59
C PHE A 249 10.31 15.01 8.07
N LYS A 250 9.00 14.75 8.19
CA LYS A 250 8.08 15.78 8.67
C LYS A 250 8.32 16.03 10.16
N GLU A 251 7.98 17.24 10.60
CA GLU A 251 8.09 17.63 12.01
C GLU A 251 7.32 16.65 12.92
N LEU A 252 6.14 16.21 12.50
CA LEU A 252 5.34 15.23 13.22
C LEU A 252 6.05 13.87 13.35
N ASP A 253 6.76 13.42 12.31
CA ASP A 253 7.48 12.14 12.33
C ASP A 253 8.63 12.19 13.35
N TYR A 254 9.36 13.31 13.40
CA TYR A 254 10.40 13.52 14.41
C TYR A 254 9.83 13.65 15.83
N GLN A 255 8.67 14.28 16.00
CA GLN A 255 7.98 14.34 17.30
C GLN A 255 7.58 12.94 17.77
N ASN A 256 7.00 12.13 16.89
CA ASN A 256 6.62 10.75 17.18
C ASN A 256 7.85 9.89 17.53
N LEU A 257 8.96 10.07 16.82
CA LEU A 257 10.23 9.41 17.10
C LEU A 257 10.79 9.78 18.48
N LEU A 258 10.80 11.07 18.84
CA LEU A 258 11.25 11.53 20.15
C LEU A 258 10.35 11.01 21.27
N ALA A 259 9.03 11.00 21.07
CA ALA A 259 8.08 10.42 22.01
C ALA A 259 8.36 8.92 22.23
N LEU A 260 8.61 8.18 21.16
CA LEU A 260 8.98 6.77 21.22
C LEU A 260 10.33 6.56 21.94
N PHE A 261 11.32 7.40 21.66
CA PHE A 261 12.65 7.35 22.28
C PHE A 261 12.57 7.59 23.80
N VAL A 262 11.95 8.71 24.21
CA VAL A 262 11.82 9.10 25.62
C VAL A 262 11.08 8.02 26.40
N ARG A 263 9.97 7.51 25.86
CA ARG A 263 9.18 6.45 26.51
C ARG A 263 9.95 5.13 26.64
N SER A 264 10.84 4.83 25.70
CA SER A 264 11.62 3.58 25.68
C SER A 264 12.91 3.66 26.51
N HIS A 265 13.36 4.86 26.86
CA HIS A 265 14.62 5.05 27.58
C HIS A 265 14.43 4.93 29.11
N PRO A 266 15.28 4.18 29.83
CA PRO A 266 15.11 3.91 31.26
C PRO A 266 15.18 5.15 32.15
N ILE A 267 15.98 6.15 31.76
CA ILE A 267 16.18 7.40 32.50
C ILE A 267 15.11 8.44 32.13
N TYR A 268 15.07 8.86 30.87
CA TYR A 268 14.16 9.92 30.39
C TYR A 268 12.67 9.57 30.43
N GLY A 269 12.31 8.28 30.46
CA GLY A 269 10.91 7.85 30.54
C GLY A 269 10.25 8.12 31.89
N ASN A 270 11.04 8.32 32.95
CA ASN A 270 10.56 8.59 34.31
C ASN A 270 10.61 10.09 34.69
N GLU A 271 11.18 10.94 33.83
CA GLU A 271 11.31 12.38 34.07
C GLU A 271 10.11 13.14 33.46
N PRO A 272 9.24 13.76 34.27
CA PRO A 272 8.15 14.56 33.75
C PRO A 272 8.67 15.83 33.06
N GLY A 273 8.11 16.17 31.89
CA GLY A 273 8.47 17.38 31.12
C GLY A 273 9.64 17.21 30.14
N THR A 274 10.35 16.08 30.16
CA THR A 274 11.48 15.82 29.25
C THR A 274 11.04 15.79 27.78
N LEU A 275 9.90 15.17 27.47
CA LEU A 275 9.35 15.16 26.11
C LEU A 275 9.00 16.58 25.64
N GLU A 276 8.30 17.37 26.46
CA GLU A 276 7.90 18.74 26.12
C GLU A 276 9.11 19.64 25.83
N LYS A 277 10.16 19.53 26.66
CA LYS A 277 11.43 20.25 26.47
C LYS A 277 12.03 19.93 25.10
N TYR A 278 12.16 18.66 24.74
CA TYR A 278 12.75 18.25 23.47
C TYR A 278 11.85 18.52 22.27
N SER A 279 10.52 18.47 22.42
CA SER A 279 9.57 18.86 21.38
C SER A 279 9.60 20.36 21.10
N ILE A 280 9.73 21.22 22.12
CA ILE A 280 9.95 22.66 21.93
C ILE A 280 11.25 22.90 21.17
N ARG A 281 12.34 22.24 21.60
CA ARG A 281 13.64 22.39 20.95
C ARG A 281 13.65 21.93 19.49
N LEU A 282 12.97 20.84 19.18
CA LEU A 282 12.78 20.36 17.81
C LEU A 282 12.05 21.42 16.96
N ARG A 283 10.99 22.04 17.48
CA ARG A 283 10.25 23.10 16.76
C ARG A 283 11.14 24.29 16.44
N GLU A 284 11.94 24.75 17.39
CA GLU A 284 12.91 25.83 17.18
C GLU A 284 13.88 25.48 16.04
N ILE A 285 14.49 24.30 16.09
CA ILE A 285 15.41 23.81 15.06
C ILE A 285 14.75 23.75 13.69
N MET A 286 13.51 23.25 13.61
CA MET A 286 12.77 23.12 12.35
C MET A 286 12.36 24.47 11.75
N VAL A 287 12.15 25.48 12.58
CA VAL A 287 11.89 26.86 12.16
C VAL A 287 13.17 27.53 11.68
N ASP A 288 14.27 27.39 12.42
CA ASP A 288 15.56 27.98 12.06
C ASP A 288 16.12 27.38 10.78
N THR A 289 15.98 26.06 10.61
CA THR A 289 16.43 25.39 9.38
C THR A 289 15.58 25.78 8.16
N ARG A 290 14.28 26.06 8.35
CA ARG A 290 13.39 26.59 7.29
C ARG A 290 13.71 28.04 6.90
N ARG A 291 14.36 28.81 7.77
CA ARG A 291 14.78 30.21 7.51
C ARG A 291 16.13 30.30 6.79
N LEU A 292 16.91 29.23 6.81
CA LEU A 292 18.23 29.15 6.18
C LEU A 292 18.19 28.57 4.75
N GLN A 293 17.02 28.10 4.30
CA GLN A 293 16.73 27.66 2.93
C GLN A 293 16.00 28.76 2.17
#